data_AF-A0A5E4LCV2-F1
#
_entry.id   AF-A0A5E4LCV2-F1
#
_cell.length_a   1.000
_cell.length_b   1.000
_cell.length_c   1.000
_cell.angle_alpha   90.00
_cell.angle_beta   90.00
_cell.angle_gamma   90.00
#
_symmetry.space_group_name_H-M   'P 1'
#
loop_
_entity.id
_entity.type
_entity.pdbx_description
1 polymer ?
#
loop_
_entity_poly.entity_id
_entity_poly.type
_entity_poly.pdbx_seq_one_letter_code
_entity_poly.pdbx_strand_id
1 'polypeptide(L)'
;MNEVILQTVRRMIESGVDDATIRDTLRGINLSDSDIDSILLEAKKVSDSQQQAAEEAADDAAEGRDVDNGNSGSHAGAEGTGEDSYDAGGAESELGGDGPEEEGDLQDSGIDELKGHIEDTSQENLAHHSETHQMLNEHSERIGALHESISALHDKIDSSQRLLPPEAIACLTTLDRRLSTLEEAVSEAKANTIALQSLMQKVLETDRATLLELQKKNKN
;
A
#
# COMPACT_ATOMS: atom_id res chain seq x y z
N MET A 1 23.12 0.74 -2.65
CA MET A 1 22.60 1.35 -1.40
C MET A 1 21.92 2.69 -1.68
N ASN A 2 22.52 3.57 -2.49
CA ASN A 2 21.93 4.88 -2.84
C ASN A 2 20.54 4.81 -3.53
N GLU A 3 20.26 3.76 -4.31
CA GLU A 3 19.00 3.66 -5.06
C GLU A 3 17.75 3.49 -4.17
N VAL A 4 17.85 2.73 -3.08
CA VAL A 4 16.75 2.56 -2.13
C VAL A 4 16.47 3.86 -1.37
N ILE A 5 17.53 4.58 -1.01
CA ILE A 5 17.44 5.89 -0.36
C ILE A 5 16.79 6.89 -1.31
N LEU A 6 17.21 6.92 -2.57
CA LEU A 6 16.64 7.79 -3.60
C LEU A 6 15.15 7.52 -3.84
N GLN A 7 14.74 6.24 -3.94
CA GLN A 7 13.32 5.88 -4.06
C GLN A 7 12.50 6.30 -2.84
N THR A 8 13.07 6.16 -1.64
CA THR A 8 12.40 6.56 -0.40
C THR A 8 12.22 8.08 -0.35
N VAL A 9 13.25 8.84 -0.70
CA VAL A 9 13.20 10.31 -0.77
C VAL A 9 12.19 10.77 -1.82
N ARG A 10 12.10 10.10 -2.98
CA ARG A 10 11.05 10.40 -3.99
C ARG A 10 9.65 10.25 -3.41
N ARG A 11 9.36 9.14 -2.75
CA ARG A 11 8.05 8.92 -2.10
C ARG A 11 7.74 9.96 -1.02
N MET A 12 8.75 10.39 -0.26
CA MET A 12 8.59 11.45 0.74
C MET A 12 8.24 12.79 0.09
N ILE A 13 8.89 13.15 -1.02
CA ILE A 13 8.58 14.36 -1.80
C ILE A 13 7.16 14.29 -2.40
N GLU A 14 6.81 13.15 -3.00
CA GLU A 14 5.47 12.91 -3.56
C GLU A 14 4.36 12.98 -2.49
N SER A 15 4.68 12.59 -1.26
CA SER A 15 3.76 12.69 -0.12
C SER A 15 3.69 14.09 0.51
N GLY A 16 4.42 15.07 -0.04
CA GLY A 16 4.44 16.45 0.45
C GLY A 16 5.25 16.66 1.73
N VAL A 17 6.19 15.76 2.05
CA VAL A 17 7.11 15.97 3.18
C VAL A 17 8.13 17.05 2.81
N ASP A 18 8.39 17.97 3.74
CA ASP A 18 9.30 19.08 3.52
C ASP A 18 10.78 18.66 3.49
N ASP A 19 11.59 19.40 2.74
CA ASP A 19 13.02 19.15 2.58
C ASP A 19 13.79 19.13 3.92
N ALA A 20 13.35 19.89 4.93
CA ALA A 20 14.06 19.94 6.21
C ALA A 20 13.86 18.64 7.00
N THR A 21 12.63 18.12 7.04
CA THR A 21 12.32 16.81 7.63
C THR A 21 13.07 15.68 6.92
N ILE A 22 13.17 15.73 5.59
CA ILE A 22 13.94 14.74 4.81
C ILE A 22 15.43 14.82 5.17
N ARG A 23 16.01 16.02 5.27
CA ARG A 23 17.42 16.21 5.69
C ARG A 23 17.68 15.63 7.08
N ASP A 24 16.81 15.88 8.04
CA ASP A 24 16.97 15.37 9.41
C ASP A 24 16.89 13.84 9.45
N THR A 25 15.99 13.24 8.66
CA THR A 25 15.88 11.78 8.53
C THR A 25 17.15 11.18 7.91
N LEU A 26 17.69 11.80 6.87
CA LEU A 26 18.91 11.35 6.19
C LEU A 26 20.18 11.56 7.04
N ARG A 27 20.22 12.60 7.88
CA ARG A 27 21.28 12.77 8.89
C ARG A 27 21.24 11.66 9.94
N GLY A 28 20.04 11.17 10.30
CA GLY A 28 19.87 10.05 11.23
C GLY A 28 20.53 8.74 10.78
N ILE A 29 20.77 8.58 9.47
CA ILE A 29 21.49 7.44 8.89
C ILE A 29 22.96 7.76 8.56
N ASN A 30 23.52 8.83 9.15
CA ASN A 30 24.91 9.28 9.00
C ASN A 30 25.33 9.68 7.58
N LEU A 31 24.41 10.23 6.77
CA LEU A 31 24.78 10.83 5.49
C LEU A 31 25.37 12.24 5.69
N SER A 32 26.32 12.61 4.82
CA SER A 32 26.89 13.95 4.81
C SER A 32 25.93 14.95 4.18
N ASP A 33 25.99 16.22 4.58
CA ASP A 33 25.13 17.28 4.01
C ASP A 33 25.28 17.40 2.49
N SER A 34 26.49 17.18 1.95
CA SER A 34 26.73 17.17 0.49
C SER A 34 26.07 16.01 -0.25
N ASP A 35 26.02 14.83 0.36
CA ASP A 35 25.35 13.66 -0.22
C ASP A 35 23.84 13.86 -0.18
N ILE A 36 23.32 14.42 0.92
CA ILE A 36 21.90 14.74 1.10
C ILE A 36 21.44 15.73 0.03
N ASP A 37 22.20 16.80 -0.22
CA ASP A 37 21.87 17.78 -1.26
C ASP A 37 21.88 17.15 -2.66
N SER A 38 22.83 16.24 -2.93
CA SER A 38 22.90 15.53 -4.21
C SER A 38 21.69 14.62 -4.42
N ILE A 39 21.29 13.87 -3.39
CA ILE A 39 20.12 12.97 -3.42
C ILE A 39 18.81 13.75 -3.57
N LEU A 40 18.65 14.88 -2.86
CA LEU A 40 17.46 15.74 -2.99
C LEU A 40 17.35 16.35 -4.38
N LEU A 41 18.46 16.83 -4.95
CA LEU A 41 18.49 17.37 -6.31
C LEU A 41 18.10 16.31 -7.36
N GLU A 42 18.64 15.10 -7.21
CA GLU A 42 18.36 13.99 -8.11
C GLU A 42 16.93 13.45 -7.97
N ALA A 43 16.39 13.40 -6.75
CA ALA A 43 15.01 12.99 -6.50
C ALA A 43 14.00 13.98 -7.11
N LYS A 44 14.26 15.30 -7.03
CA LYS A 44 13.39 16.35 -7.57
C LYS A 44 13.33 16.37 -9.09
N LYS A 45 14.47 16.18 -9.77
CA LYS A 45 14.54 16.16 -11.24
C LYS A 45 13.63 15.11 -11.90
N VAL A 46 13.37 14.00 -11.21
CA VAL A 46 12.53 12.92 -11.75
C VAL A 46 11.04 13.17 -11.51
N SER A 47 10.69 13.88 -10.44
CA SER A 47 9.29 14.21 -10.11
C SER A 47 8.67 15.15 -11.15
N ASP A 48 9.42 16.15 -11.63
CA ASP A 48 8.98 17.07 -12.68
C ASP A 48 8.66 16.34 -14.01
N SER A 49 9.38 15.25 -14.31
CA SER A 49 9.19 14.48 -15.54
C SER A 49 7.94 13.59 -15.50
N GLN A 50 7.47 13.19 -14.32
CA GLN A 50 6.26 12.39 -14.17
C GLN A 50 5.00 13.26 -14.02
N GLN A 51 5.12 14.47 -13.47
CA GLN A 51 4.02 15.44 -13.45
C GLN A 51 3.64 15.92 -14.86
N GLN A 52 4.61 16.15 -15.76
CA GLN A 52 4.30 16.50 -17.15
C GLN A 52 3.59 15.38 -17.92
N ALA A 53 3.91 14.11 -17.65
CA ALA A 53 3.24 12.98 -18.30
C ALA A 53 1.82 12.71 -17.75
N ALA A 54 1.55 13.06 -16.49
CA ALA A 54 0.23 12.95 -15.89
C ALA A 54 -0.71 14.11 -16.30
N GLU A 55 -0.15 15.31 -16.53
CA GLU A 55 -0.91 16.47 -16.99
C GLU A 55 -1.30 16.33 -18.48
N GLU A 56 -0.46 15.71 -19.31
CA GLU A 56 -0.78 15.41 -20.72
C GLU A 56 -1.83 14.29 -20.90
N ALA A 57 -2.03 13.44 -19.87
CA ALA A 57 -3.08 12.41 -19.86
C ALA A 57 -4.43 12.90 -19.30
N ALA A 58 -4.46 14.06 -18.64
CA ALA A 58 -5.68 14.63 -18.07
C ALA A 58 -6.46 15.51 -19.07
N ASP A 59 -5.81 15.99 -20.13
CA ASP A 59 -6.44 16.85 -21.15
C ASP A 59 -7.23 16.06 -22.23
N ASP A 60 -7.01 14.74 -22.32
CA ASP A 60 -7.72 13.85 -23.28
C ASP A 60 -8.99 13.20 -22.69
N ALA A 61 -9.36 13.54 -21.44
CA ALA A 61 -10.55 13.02 -20.75
C ALA A 61 -11.72 14.01 -20.67
N ALA A 62 -11.57 15.23 -21.18
CA ALA A 62 -12.59 16.28 -21.11
C ALA A 62 -13.63 16.25 -22.26
N GLU A 63 -13.42 15.45 -23.31
CA GLU A 63 -14.40 15.29 -24.39
C GLU A 63 -15.01 13.88 -24.43
N GLY A 64 -16.10 13.72 -23.66
CA GLY A 64 -17.22 12.88 -24.06
C GLY A 64 -17.23 11.46 -23.52
N ARG A 65 -18.07 11.24 -22.49
CA ARG A 65 -19.02 10.12 -22.46
C ARG A 65 -19.97 10.23 -21.26
N ASP A 66 -21.20 10.65 -21.55
CA ASP A 66 -22.38 10.26 -20.78
C ASP A 66 -22.48 8.73 -20.80
N VAL A 67 -21.97 8.06 -19.77
CA VAL A 67 -22.25 6.64 -19.52
C VAL A 67 -23.13 6.57 -18.28
N ASP A 68 -24.41 6.35 -18.58
CA ASP A 68 -25.47 5.89 -17.70
C ASP A 68 -24.98 4.70 -16.85
N ASN A 69 -24.59 4.99 -15.60
CA ASN A 69 -24.11 3.99 -14.64
C ASN A 69 -25.26 3.52 -13.76
N GLY A 70 -26.10 2.65 -14.32
CA GLY A 70 -27.03 1.83 -13.56
C GLY A 70 -26.31 0.69 -12.85
N ASN A 71 -25.80 0.95 -11.63
CA ASN A 71 -25.34 -0.12 -10.73
C ASN A 71 -26.19 -0.14 -9.45
N SER A 72 -27.39 -0.70 -9.56
CA SER A 72 -28.16 -1.21 -8.43
C SER A 72 -27.69 -2.63 -8.12
N GLY A 73 -26.68 -2.75 -7.26
CA GLY A 73 -26.16 -4.02 -6.76
C GLY A 73 -26.25 -4.08 -5.25
N SER A 74 -27.43 -4.38 -4.74
CA SER A 74 -27.70 -4.69 -3.34
C SER A 74 -26.85 -5.88 -2.87
N HIS A 75 -25.86 -5.65 -2.02
CA HIS A 75 -25.15 -6.73 -1.34
C HIS A 75 -25.72 -6.87 0.09
N ALA A 76 -26.74 -7.70 0.19
CA ALA A 76 -27.29 -8.19 1.44
C ALA A 76 -26.91 -9.65 1.61
N GLY A 77 -26.33 -9.99 2.76
CA GLY A 77 -26.70 -11.21 3.48
C GLY A 77 -25.68 -12.36 3.51
N ALA A 78 -25.74 -13.03 4.67
CA ALA A 78 -25.18 -14.34 5.05
C ALA A 78 -23.70 -14.32 5.44
N GLU A 79 -23.34 -14.23 6.73
CA GLU A 79 -23.53 -15.26 7.78
C GLU A 79 -23.32 -16.68 7.23
N GLY A 80 -22.12 -17.20 7.49
CA GLY A 80 -21.73 -18.57 7.16
C GLY A 80 -20.77 -19.09 8.21
N THR A 81 -21.31 -19.37 9.40
CA THR A 81 -20.70 -20.25 10.41
C THR A 81 -20.69 -21.68 9.84
N GLY A 82 -19.56 -22.09 9.28
CA GLY A 82 -19.31 -23.47 8.86
C GLY A 82 -18.43 -24.17 9.88
N GLU A 83 -19.04 -24.62 10.97
CA GLU A 83 -18.52 -25.72 11.78
C GLU A 83 -18.70 -26.99 10.95
N ASP A 84 -17.61 -27.56 10.42
CA ASP A 84 -17.67 -28.92 9.88
C ASP A 84 -16.56 -29.77 10.50
N SER A 85 -17.04 -30.58 11.44
CA SER A 85 -16.43 -31.74 12.03
C SER A 85 -16.25 -32.85 10.99
N TYR A 86 -15.06 -33.43 10.91
CA TYR A 86 -14.82 -34.73 10.29
C TYR A 86 -14.17 -35.58 11.38
N ASP A 87 -14.97 -36.28 12.17
CA ASP A 87 -15.47 -37.65 11.95
C ASP A 87 -14.34 -38.69 11.97
N ALA A 88 -14.32 -39.42 13.08
CA ALA A 88 -13.43 -40.50 13.40
C ALA A 88 -13.99 -41.80 12.80
N GLY A 89 -13.53 -42.16 11.60
CA GLY A 89 -13.87 -43.41 10.94
C GLY A 89 -12.79 -44.46 11.14
N GLY A 90 -12.94 -45.28 12.20
CA GLY A 90 -12.20 -46.53 12.35
C GLY A 90 -12.59 -47.53 11.25
N ALA A 91 -11.60 -48.04 10.53
CA ALA A 91 -11.77 -49.16 9.63
C ALA A 91 -11.22 -50.42 10.31
N GLU A 92 -12.11 -51.14 10.97
CA GLU A 92 -11.92 -52.56 11.28
C GLU A 92 -11.90 -53.33 9.96
N SER A 93 -10.77 -53.97 9.66
CA SER A 93 -10.66 -54.90 8.53
C SER A 93 -10.52 -56.30 9.07
N GLU A 94 -11.65 -56.94 9.35
CA GLU A 94 -11.78 -58.40 9.36
C GLU A 94 -11.45 -58.93 7.96
N LEU A 95 -10.33 -59.61 7.81
CA LEU A 95 -10.12 -60.53 6.70
C LEU A 95 -9.54 -61.84 7.24
N GLY A 96 -10.46 -62.78 7.47
CA GLY A 96 -10.15 -64.20 7.53
C GLY A 96 -9.62 -64.68 6.18
N GLY A 97 -8.56 -65.47 6.23
CA GLY A 97 -7.95 -66.12 5.08
C GLY A 97 -7.35 -67.44 5.54
N ASP A 98 -8.03 -68.53 5.20
CA ASP A 98 -7.73 -69.92 5.48
C ASP A 98 -6.59 -70.43 4.57
N GLY A 99 -5.58 -71.10 5.17
CA GLY A 99 -4.62 -72.02 4.54
C GLY A 99 -3.38 -71.42 3.84
N PRO A 100 -2.31 -72.20 3.56
CA PRO A 100 -2.03 -73.60 3.88
C PRO A 100 -0.83 -73.80 4.85
N GLU A 101 -0.87 -74.88 5.63
CA GLU A 101 0.29 -75.39 6.39
C GLU A 101 1.32 -75.98 5.40
N GLU A 102 2.31 -75.18 5.03
CA GLU A 102 3.50 -75.64 4.29
C GLU A 102 4.70 -75.57 5.24
N GLU A 103 4.97 -76.69 5.93
CA GLU A 103 6.19 -76.89 6.71
C GLU A 103 7.41 -76.91 5.76
N GLY A 104 7.95 -75.71 5.52
CA GLY A 104 9.26 -75.51 4.90
C GLY A 104 10.27 -75.06 5.95
N ASP A 105 11.22 -75.93 6.28
CA ASP A 105 12.46 -75.63 7.02
C ASP A 105 13.36 -74.67 6.20
N LEU A 106 12.91 -73.42 6.03
CA LEU A 106 13.61 -72.36 5.33
C LEU A 106 14.10 -71.30 6.33
N GLN A 107 15.35 -71.49 6.75
CA GLN A 107 16.30 -70.43 7.05
C GLN A 107 15.89 -69.42 8.14
N ASP A 108 16.11 -69.85 9.39
CA ASP A 108 16.10 -69.04 10.63
C ASP A 108 16.95 -67.75 10.55
N SER A 109 17.90 -67.65 9.60
CA SER A 109 18.75 -66.47 9.42
C SER A 109 18.05 -65.26 8.81
N GLY A 110 16.97 -65.43 8.04
CA GLY A 110 16.25 -64.32 7.40
C GLY A 110 15.25 -63.62 8.32
N ILE A 111 14.75 -64.34 9.33
CA ILE A 111 13.71 -63.85 10.25
C ILE A 111 14.29 -62.82 11.23
N ASP A 112 15.50 -63.04 11.73
CA ASP A 112 16.19 -62.10 12.60
C ASP A 112 16.55 -60.79 11.88
N GLU A 113 16.90 -60.84 10.59
CA GLU A 113 17.21 -59.66 9.77
C GLU A 113 15.94 -58.82 9.49
N LEU A 114 14.81 -59.48 9.20
CA LEU A 114 13.49 -58.84 9.08
C LEU A 114 13.05 -58.19 10.40
N LYS A 115 13.30 -58.85 11.53
CA LYS A 115 12.94 -58.34 12.85
C LYS A 115 13.74 -57.08 13.21
N GLY A 116 15.04 -57.06 12.89
CA GLY A 116 15.87 -55.86 13.00
C GLY A 116 15.35 -54.70 12.15
N HIS A 117 15.00 -54.97 10.88
CA HIS A 117 14.42 -53.94 10.01
C HIS A 117 13.07 -53.40 10.50
N ILE A 118 12.20 -54.25 11.04
CA ILE A 118 10.92 -53.81 11.62
C ILE A 118 11.17 -52.91 12.83
N GLU A 119 12.15 -53.23 13.67
CA GLU A 119 12.48 -52.44 14.86
C GLU A 119 13.11 -51.10 14.49
N ASP A 120 14.02 -51.08 13.50
CA ASP A 120 14.61 -49.86 12.95
C ASP A 120 13.54 -48.96 12.30
N THR A 121 12.64 -49.53 11.48
CA THR A 121 11.55 -48.79 10.83
C THR A 121 10.54 -48.26 11.85
N SER A 122 10.27 -49.04 12.91
CA SER A 122 9.41 -48.61 14.02
C SER A 122 10.02 -47.44 14.78
N GLN A 123 11.32 -47.49 15.06
CA GLN A 123 12.05 -46.42 15.73
C GLN A 123 12.12 -45.15 14.88
N GLU A 124 12.36 -45.29 13.58
CA GLU A 124 12.35 -44.19 12.60
C GLU A 124 10.96 -43.54 12.51
N ASN A 125 9.89 -44.34 12.43
CA ASN A 125 8.51 -43.84 12.42
C ASN A 125 8.15 -43.10 13.72
N LEU A 126 8.60 -43.59 14.88
CA LEU A 126 8.43 -42.91 16.16
C LEU A 126 9.14 -41.54 16.18
N ALA A 127 10.35 -41.48 15.65
CA ALA A 127 11.09 -40.22 15.53
C ALA A 127 10.38 -39.23 14.61
N HIS A 128 9.91 -39.68 13.44
CA HIS A 128 9.14 -38.86 12.51
C HIS A 128 7.83 -38.34 13.11
N HIS A 129 7.10 -39.18 13.85
CA HIS A 129 5.89 -38.75 14.55
C HIS A 129 6.19 -37.71 15.62
N SER A 130 7.27 -37.90 16.40
CA SER A 130 7.71 -36.90 17.38
C SER A 130 8.07 -35.57 16.73
N GLU A 131 8.78 -35.60 15.60
CA GLU A 131 9.17 -34.41 14.85
C GLU A 131 7.95 -33.67 14.28
N THR A 132 6.98 -34.40 13.72
CA THR A 132 5.74 -33.79 13.20
C THR A 132 4.91 -33.17 14.31
N HIS A 133 4.81 -33.80 15.49
CA HIS A 133 4.13 -33.20 16.64
C HIS A 133 4.84 -31.94 17.15
N GLN A 134 6.17 -31.93 17.19
CA GLN A 134 6.94 -30.75 17.56
C GLN A 134 6.68 -29.60 16.58
N MET A 135 6.73 -29.86 15.27
CA MET A 135 6.45 -28.85 14.25
C MET A 135 5.03 -28.30 14.35
N LEU A 136 4.03 -29.16 14.57
CA LEU A 136 2.64 -28.73 14.76
C LEU A 136 2.48 -27.84 16.00
N ASN A 137 3.16 -28.16 17.10
CA ASN A 137 3.15 -27.33 18.31
C ASN A 137 3.78 -25.95 18.05
N GLU A 138 4.93 -25.90 17.40
CA GLU A 138 5.58 -24.62 17.02
C GLU A 138 4.69 -23.78 16.10
N HIS A 139 4.00 -24.41 15.15
CA HIS A 139 3.03 -23.71 14.29
C HIS A 139 1.83 -23.18 15.09
N SER A 140 1.30 -23.95 16.04
CA SER A 140 0.22 -23.52 16.92
C SER A 140 0.62 -22.29 17.75
N GLU A 141 1.83 -22.30 18.32
CA GLU A 141 2.38 -21.16 19.06
C GLU A 141 2.54 -19.92 18.17
N ARG A 142 3.04 -20.07 16.94
CA ARG A 142 3.15 -18.95 15.97
C ARG A 142 1.78 -18.39 15.60
N ILE A 143 0.79 -19.24 15.38
CA ILE A 143 -0.58 -18.80 15.09
C ILE A 143 -1.17 -18.04 16.28
N GLY A 144 -0.93 -18.50 17.51
CA GLY A 144 -1.33 -17.80 18.74
C GLY A 144 -0.70 -16.40 18.83
N ALA A 145 0.60 -16.30 18.61
CA ALA A 145 1.32 -15.02 18.61
C ALA A 145 0.85 -14.06 17.51
N LEU A 146 0.52 -14.59 16.32
CA LEU A 146 -0.07 -13.80 15.24
C LEU A 146 -1.47 -13.28 15.62
N HIS A 147 -2.31 -14.11 16.22
CA HIS A 147 -3.63 -13.70 16.70
C HIS A 147 -3.55 -12.60 17.77
N GLU A 148 -2.61 -12.70 18.70
CA GLU A 148 -2.39 -11.66 19.72
C GLU A 148 -1.89 -10.36 19.08
N SER A 149 -0.97 -10.44 18.11
CA SER A 149 -0.49 -9.28 17.35
C SER A 149 -1.60 -8.59 16.55
N ILE A 150 -2.45 -9.38 15.87
CA ILE A 150 -3.61 -8.86 15.13
C ILE A 150 -4.58 -8.17 16.08
N SER A 151 -4.87 -8.78 17.24
CA SER A 151 -5.77 -8.19 18.24
C SER A 151 -5.21 -6.87 18.78
N ALA A 152 -3.91 -6.82 19.10
CA ALA A 152 -3.25 -5.61 19.55
C ALA A 152 -3.22 -4.50 18.47
N LEU A 153 -3.14 -4.86 17.19
CA LEU A 153 -3.25 -3.90 16.09
C LEU A 153 -4.69 -3.37 15.95
N HIS A 154 -5.70 -4.22 16.09
CA HIS A 154 -7.10 -3.80 16.09
C HIS A 154 -7.38 -2.81 17.23
N ASP A 155 -6.92 -3.09 18.45
CA ASP A 155 -7.08 -2.17 19.59
C ASP A 155 -6.37 -0.82 19.35
N LYS A 156 -5.21 -0.83 18.68
CA LYS A 156 -4.50 0.39 18.28
C LYS A 156 -5.25 1.18 17.20
N ILE A 157 -5.86 0.51 16.24
CA ILE A 157 -6.67 1.14 15.18
C ILE A 157 -7.92 1.78 15.82
N ASP A 158 -8.63 1.04 16.67
CA ASP A 158 -9.85 1.52 17.32
C ASP A 158 -9.57 2.70 18.27
N SER A 159 -8.47 2.65 19.02
CA SER A 159 -8.03 3.77 19.85
C SER A 159 -7.61 4.98 19.00
N SER A 160 -6.97 4.77 17.86
CA SER A 160 -6.60 5.84 16.91
C SER A 160 -7.81 6.48 16.25
N GLN A 161 -8.83 5.71 15.90
CA GLN A 161 -10.08 6.24 15.35
C GLN A 161 -10.89 7.01 16.40
N ARG A 162 -10.81 6.62 17.68
CA ARG A 162 -11.41 7.38 18.79
C ARG A 162 -10.64 8.65 19.17
N LEU A 163 -9.40 8.81 18.73
CA LEU A 163 -8.54 9.93 19.12
C LEU A 163 -8.93 11.26 18.47
N LEU A 164 -9.74 11.26 17.40
CA LEU A 164 -10.29 12.49 16.86
C LEU A 164 -11.67 12.74 17.48
N PRO A 165 -11.79 13.66 18.47
CA PRO A 165 -13.09 14.03 18.97
C PRO A 165 -13.96 14.55 17.82
N PRO A 166 -15.29 14.32 17.84
CA PRO A 166 -16.19 14.78 16.77
C PRO A 166 -16.10 16.30 16.55
N GLU A 167 -15.71 17.06 17.58
CA GLU A 167 -15.42 18.48 17.50
C GLU A 167 -14.19 18.79 16.61
N ALA A 168 -13.13 17.98 16.67
CA ALA A 168 -11.96 18.14 15.80
C ALA A 168 -12.32 17.87 14.33
N ILE A 169 -13.17 16.88 14.06
CA ILE A 169 -13.68 16.60 12.70
C ILE A 169 -14.52 17.78 12.19
N ALA A 170 -15.42 18.32 13.03
CA ALA A 170 -16.20 19.51 12.69
C ALA A 170 -15.30 20.75 12.43
N CYS A 171 -14.24 20.91 13.23
CA CYS A 171 -13.26 21.97 13.04
C CYS A 171 -12.49 21.81 11.73
N LEU A 172 -12.01 20.59 11.42
CA LEU A 172 -11.33 20.27 10.17
C LEU A 172 -12.22 20.55 8.96
N THR A 173 -13.46 20.09 8.96
CA THR A 173 -14.40 20.37 7.84
C THR A 173 -14.74 21.86 7.70
N THR A 174 -14.69 22.63 8.80
CA THR A 174 -14.87 24.09 8.75
C THR A 174 -13.63 24.78 8.18
N LEU A 175 -12.43 24.35 8.58
CA LEU A 175 -11.18 24.83 8.01
C LEU A 175 -11.08 24.52 6.52
N ASP A 176 -11.48 23.32 6.11
CA ASP A 176 -11.50 22.88 4.73
C ASP A 176 -12.37 23.78 3.85
N ARG A 177 -13.61 24.07 4.29
CA ARG A 177 -14.48 25.05 3.62
C ARG A 177 -13.86 26.44 3.54
N ARG A 178 -13.23 26.91 4.63
CA ARG A 178 -12.56 28.23 4.65
C ARG A 178 -11.39 28.28 3.68
N LEU A 179 -10.65 27.17 3.54
CA LEU A 179 -9.55 27.04 2.60
C LEU A 179 -10.08 27.10 1.17
N SER A 180 -11.13 26.35 0.83
CA SER A 180 -11.76 26.42 -0.50
C SER A 180 -12.27 27.83 -0.85
N THR A 181 -12.92 28.53 0.10
CA THR A 181 -13.34 29.92 -0.12
C THR A 181 -12.16 30.86 -0.36
N LEU A 182 -11.03 30.64 0.33
CA LEU A 182 -9.83 31.45 0.16
C LEU A 182 -9.16 31.18 -1.19
N GLU A 183 -9.12 29.92 -1.64
CA GLU A 183 -8.64 29.55 -2.98
C GLU A 183 -9.48 30.21 -4.08
N GLU A 184 -10.80 30.19 -3.95
CA GLU A 184 -11.72 30.87 -4.87
C GLU A 184 -11.44 32.38 -4.92
N ALA A 185 -11.35 33.06 -3.77
CA ALA A 185 -11.06 34.48 -3.70
C ALA A 185 -9.68 34.84 -4.30
N VAL A 186 -8.67 33.98 -4.10
CA VAL A 186 -7.34 34.15 -4.70
C VAL A 186 -7.40 33.99 -6.23
N SER A 187 -8.17 33.01 -6.73
CA SER A 187 -8.35 32.81 -8.16
C SER A 187 -9.05 34.00 -8.83
N GLU A 188 -10.08 34.56 -8.19
CA GLU A 188 -10.79 35.75 -8.65
C GLU A 188 -9.88 36.99 -8.66
N ALA A 189 -9.12 37.20 -7.57
CA ALA A 189 -8.16 38.30 -7.48
C ALA A 189 -7.08 38.21 -8.57
N LYS A 190 -6.63 36.99 -8.91
CA LYS A 190 -5.68 36.74 -10.00
C LYS A 190 -6.29 37.09 -11.35
N ALA A 191 -7.52 36.67 -11.62
CA ALA A 191 -8.25 37.03 -12.84
C ALA A 191 -8.42 38.56 -12.98
N ASN A 192 -8.82 39.24 -11.89
CA ASN A 192 -8.94 40.69 -11.85
C ASN A 192 -7.61 41.40 -12.13
N THR A 193 -6.50 40.89 -11.59
CA THR A 193 -5.16 41.43 -11.82
C THR A 193 -4.77 41.33 -13.31
N ILE A 194 -5.04 40.18 -13.94
CA ILE A 194 -4.77 39.97 -15.38
C ILE A 194 -5.61 40.93 -16.23
N ALA A 195 -6.89 41.07 -15.92
CA ALA A 195 -7.79 42.01 -16.62
C ALA A 195 -7.30 43.46 -16.49
N LEU A 196 -6.88 43.87 -15.29
CA LEU A 196 -6.33 45.21 -15.05
C LEU A 196 -5.03 45.44 -15.84
N GLN A 197 -4.13 44.46 -15.86
CA GLN A 197 -2.89 44.53 -16.64
C GLN A 197 -3.18 44.72 -18.14
N SER A 198 -4.13 43.95 -18.69
CA SER A 198 -4.56 44.09 -20.08
C SER A 198 -5.14 45.48 -20.38
N LEU A 199 -5.97 46.01 -19.48
CA LEU A 199 -6.53 47.35 -19.60
C LEU A 199 -5.44 48.43 -19.59
N MET A 200 -4.51 48.35 -18.65
CA MET A 200 -3.39 49.29 -18.54
C MET A 200 -2.51 49.26 -19.80
N GLN A 201 -2.24 48.08 -20.34
CA GLN A 201 -1.50 47.94 -21.60
C GLN A 201 -2.23 48.64 -22.76
N LYS A 202 -3.54 48.44 -22.88
CA LYS A 202 -4.36 49.07 -23.94
C LYS A 202 -4.41 50.60 -23.82
N VAL A 203 -4.48 51.13 -22.60
CA VAL A 203 -4.40 52.57 -22.36
C VAL A 203 -3.04 53.11 -22.83
N LEU A 204 -1.93 52.47 -22.46
CA LEU A 204 -0.59 52.87 -22.88
C LEU A 204 -0.40 52.80 -24.41
N GLU A 205 -0.96 51.78 -25.07
CA GLU A 205 -0.94 51.66 -26.53
C GLU A 205 -1.74 52.79 -27.21
N THR A 206 -2.91 53.12 -26.66
CA THR A 206 -3.75 54.23 -27.16
C THR A 206 -3.06 55.59 -26.98
N ASP A 207 -2.46 55.83 -25.81
CA ASP A 207 -1.71 57.05 -25.52
C ASP A 207 -0.51 57.19 -26.45
N ARG A 208 0.23 56.11 -26.72
CA ARG A 208 1.32 56.10 -27.70
C ARG A 208 0.82 56.43 -29.12
N ALA A 209 -0.29 55.84 -29.55
CA ALA A 209 -0.85 56.08 -30.87
C ALA A 209 -1.27 57.55 -31.05
N THR A 210 -1.99 58.12 -30.08
CA THR A 210 -2.43 59.52 -30.11
C THR A 210 -1.26 60.50 -30.09
N LEU A 211 -0.22 60.24 -29.29
CA LEU A 211 1.00 61.05 -29.28
C LEU A 211 1.71 61.04 -30.65
N LEU A 212 1.82 59.88 -31.29
CA LEU A 212 2.41 59.77 -32.63
C LEU A 212 1.61 60.54 -33.69
N GLU A 213 0.27 60.47 -33.64
CA GLU A 213 -0.59 61.25 -34.52
C GLU A 213 -0.40 62.77 -34.33
N LEU A 214 -0.33 63.23 -33.09
CA LEU A 214 -0.10 64.65 -32.77
C LEU A 214 1.28 65.10 -33.25
N GLN A 215 2.33 64.29 -33.05
CA GLN A 215 3.66 64.58 -33.57
C GLN A 215 3.70 64.66 -35.10
N LYS A 216 2.96 63.80 -35.79
CA LYS A 216 2.85 63.84 -37.26
C LYS A 216 2.13 65.10 -37.73
N LYS A 217 1.05 65.50 -37.05
CA LYS A 217 0.31 66.73 -37.34
C LYS A 217 1.14 67.99 -37.13
N ASN A 218 2.03 68.00 -36.13
CA ASN A 218 2.86 69.17 -35.82
C ASN A 218 4.07 69.35 -36.76
N LYS A 219 4.40 68.34 -37.58
CA LYS A 219 5.50 68.41 -38.56
C LYS A 219 5.04 68.89 -39.95
N ASN A 220 3.74 68.88 -40.21
CA ASN A 220 3.12 69.33 -41.46
C ASN A 220 2.58 70.76 -41.29
#